data_AF-A0AAW8BQH2-F1
#
_entry.id   AF-A0AAW8BQH2-F1
#
_cell.length_a   1.000
_cell.length_b   1.000
_cell.length_c   1.000
_cell.angle_alpha   90.00
_cell.angle_beta   90.00
_cell.angle_gamma   90.00
#
_symmetry.space_group_name_H-M   'P 1'
#
loop_
_entity.id
_entity.type
_entity.pdbx_description
1 polymer ?
#
loop_
_entity_poly.entity_id
_entity_poly.type
_entity_poly.pdbx_seq_one_letter_code
_entity_poly.pdbx_strand_id
1 'polypeptide(L)'
;MRFYRIDLLDFFRGTLSARRLGVLIRQLPVESALVRALNGGRVPWGNVEHLIADHWALTLQINSGAKARFRDHPVRAEIQQKAHAEAKTARVVDLRTKFEKRKQTYGLG
;
A
#
# COMPACT_ATOMS: atom_id res chain seq x y z
N MET A 1 13.70 -12.92 -21.77
CA MET A 1 13.04 -12.81 -20.44
C MET A 1 13.81 -13.64 -19.42
N ARG A 2 14.57 -13.00 -18.51
CA ARG A 2 15.60 -13.63 -17.66
C ARG A 2 15.06 -14.61 -16.60
N PHE A 3 13.82 -14.44 -16.13
CA PHE A 3 13.32 -15.12 -14.93
C PHE A 3 12.56 -16.43 -15.20
N TYR A 4 11.70 -16.47 -16.23
CA TYR A 4 10.81 -17.63 -16.45
C TYR A 4 11.18 -18.49 -17.66
N ARG A 5 12.24 -18.14 -18.41
CA ARG A 5 12.60 -18.80 -19.68
C ARG A 5 11.42 -18.93 -20.67
N ILE A 6 10.43 -18.04 -20.57
CA ILE A 6 9.24 -17.94 -21.43
C ILE A 6 9.23 -16.54 -22.06
N ASP A 7 8.86 -16.44 -23.33
CA ASP A 7 8.65 -15.17 -24.01
C ASP A 7 7.23 -14.65 -23.71
N LEU A 8 7.07 -13.40 -23.26
CA LEU A 8 5.74 -12.85 -23.02
C LEU A 8 5.01 -12.54 -24.34
N LEU A 9 5.75 -12.41 -25.46
CA LEU A 9 5.16 -12.23 -26.79
C LEU A 9 4.39 -13.46 -27.28
N ASP A 10 4.60 -14.61 -26.65
CA ASP A 10 3.84 -15.83 -26.89
C ASP A 10 2.34 -15.64 -26.61
N PHE A 11 1.96 -14.61 -25.84
CA PHE A 11 0.57 -14.20 -25.69
C PHE A 11 -0.03 -13.72 -27.02
N PHE A 12 0.70 -12.89 -27.77
CA PHE A 12 0.27 -12.38 -29.07
C PHE A 12 0.35 -13.44 -30.17
N ARG A 13 1.18 -14.47 -29.98
CA ARG A 13 1.27 -15.64 -30.86
C ARG A 13 0.20 -16.71 -30.57
N GLY A 14 -0.59 -16.53 -29.50
CA GLY A 14 -1.65 -17.46 -29.09
C GLY A 14 -1.17 -18.71 -28.35
N THR A 15 0.12 -18.84 -28.05
CA THR A 15 0.70 -19.98 -27.31
C THR A 15 0.72 -19.77 -25.79
N LEU A 16 0.51 -18.54 -25.32
CA LEU A 16 0.36 -18.19 -23.91
C LEU A 16 -1.06 -17.65 -23.63
N SER A 17 -1.73 -18.16 -22.60
CA SER A 17 -3.05 -17.66 -22.21
C SER A 17 -2.97 -16.38 -21.38
N ALA A 18 -4.00 -15.53 -21.46
CA ALA A 18 -4.12 -14.30 -20.65
C ALA A 18 -4.03 -14.59 -19.14
N ARG A 19 -4.64 -15.68 -18.70
CA ARG A 19 -4.59 -16.12 -17.31
C ARG A 19 -3.16 -16.41 -16.86
N ARG A 20 -2.39 -17.14 -17.68
CA ARG A 20 -1.00 -17.49 -17.37
C ARG A 20 -0.10 -16.25 -17.41
N LEU A 21 -0.30 -15.37 -18.39
CA LEU A 21 0.41 -14.09 -18.45
C LEU A 21 0.20 -13.27 -17.16
N GLY A 22 -1.05 -13.15 -16.70
CA GLY A 22 -1.36 -12.43 -15.46
C GLY A 22 -0.71 -13.04 -14.22
N VAL A 23 -0.57 -14.36 -14.15
CA VAL A 23 0.16 -15.03 -13.05
C VAL A 23 1.66 -14.68 -13.08
N LEU A 24 2.29 -14.76 -14.26
CA LEU A 24 3.71 -14.43 -14.41
C LEU A 24 3.99 -12.98 -14.02
N ILE A 25 3.14 -12.04 -14.45
CA ILE A 25 3.27 -10.63 -14.07
C ILE A 25 3.12 -10.43 -12.56
N ARG A 26 2.17 -11.10 -11.91
CA ARG A 26 1.96 -10.97 -10.45
C ARG A 26 3.07 -11.58 -9.61
N GLN A 27 3.77 -12.59 -10.14
CA GLN A 27 4.82 -13.30 -9.43
C GLN A 27 6.22 -12.80 -9.80
N LEU A 28 6.32 -11.68 -10.55
CA LEU A 28 7.59 -11.14 -11.04
C LEU A 28 8.58 -10.94 -9.88
N PRO A 29 9.83 -11.40 -10.00
CA PRO A 29 10.81 -11.20 -8.95
C PRO A 29 11.09 -9.72 -8.69
N VAL A 30 11.48 -9.43 -7.46
CA VAL A 30 11.75 -8.08 -6.97
C VAL A 30 12.82 -7.32 -7.79
N GLU A 31 13.80 -8.08 -8.30
CA GLU A 31 14.90 -7.58 -9.13
C GLU A 31 14.51 -7.35 -10.59
N SER A 32 13.27 -7.65 -10.97
CA SER A 32 12.84 -7.46 -12.35
C SER A 32 12.83 -6.00 -12.74
N ALA A 33 13.21 -5.72 -14.00
CA ALA A 33 13.25 -4.36 -14.52
C ALA A 33 11.89 -3.65 -14.41
N LEU A 34 10.78 -4.38 -14.60
CA LEU A 34 9.44 -3.83 -14.42
C LEU A 34 9.17 -3.43 -12.96
N VAL A 35 9.45 -4.31 -12.01
CA VAL A 35 9.24 -4.02 -10.58
C VAL A 35 10.12 -2.85 -10.14
N ARG A 36 11.38 -2.79 -10.60
CA ARG A 36 12.26 -1.64 -10.33
C ARG A 36 11.76 -0.35 -10.95
N ALA A 37 11.28 -0.38 -12.19
CA ALA A 37 10.73 0.79 -12.86
C ALA A 37 9.51 1.35 -12.12
N LEU A 38 8.62 0.47 -11.65
CA LEU A 38 7.46 0.84 -10.83
C LEU A 38 7.86 1.45 -9.47
N ASN A 39 9.02 1.07 -8.93
CA ASN A 39 9.57 1.59 -7.69
C ASN A 39 10.59 2.73 -7.91
N GLY A 40 10.45 3.52 -8.98
CA GLY A 40 11.32 4.68 -9.24
C GLY A 40 12.77 4.32 -9.54
N GLY A 41 13.00 3.16 -10.16
CA GLY A 41 14.33 2.62 -10.51
C GLY A 41 15.03 1.86 -9.38
N ARG A 42 14.42 1.80 -8.19
CA ARG A 42 14.99 1.18 -6.99
C ARG A 42 14.41 -0.21 -6.77
N VAL A 43 15.18 -1.05 -6.07
CA VAL A 43 14.64 -2.31 -5.54
C VAL A 43 13.69 -1.94 -4.40
N PRO A 44 12.43 -2.44 -4.41
CA PRO A 44 11.54 -2.21 -3.29
C PRO A 44 12.08 -2.86 -2.02
N TRP A 45 11.68 -2.30 -0.88
CA TRP A 45 12.12 -2.79 0.41
C TRP A 45 11.51 -4.18 0.70
N GLY A 46 12.32 -5.06 1.27
CA GLY A 46 11.87 -6.31 1.83
C GLY A 46 11.44 -6.14 3.29
N ASN A 47 11.06 -7.26 3.91
CA ASN A 47 10.61 -7.26 5.31
C ASN A 47 11.73 -6.81 6.27
N VAL A 48 12.99 -7.17 5.98
CA VAL A 48 14.12 -6.84 6.85
C VAL A 48 14.38 -5.34 6.83
N GLU A 49 14.36 -4.71 5.66
CA GLU A 49 14.54 -3.26 5.50
C GLU A 49 13.43 -2.48 6.22
N HIS A 50 12.18 -2.96 6.13
CA HIS A 50 11.07 -2.40 6.89
C HIS A 50 11.28 -2.54 8.39
N LEU A 51 11.69 -3.71 8.88
CA LEU A 51 11.94 -3.94 10.30
C LEU A 51 13.11 -3.11 10.84
N ILE A 52 14.17 -2.92 10.04
CA ILE A 52 15.30 -2.07 10.42
C ILE A 52 14.86 -0.61 10.51
N ALA A 53 14.07 -0.12 9.56
CA ALA A 53 13.53 1.24 9.61
C ALA A 53 12.65 1.46 10.85
N ASP A 54 11.84 0.47 11.21
CA ASP A 54 10.98 0.50 12.40
C ASP A 54 11.81 0.46 13.68
N HIS A 55 12.82 -0.42 13.73
CA HIS A 55 13.73 -0.50 14.87
C HIS A 55 14.47 0.82 15.07
N TRP A 56 14.98 1.43 14.00
CA TRP A 56 15.63 2.73 14.04
C TRP A 56 14.71 3.83 14.55
N ALA A 57 13.45 3.87 14.10
CA ALA A 57 12.46 4.84 14.59
C ALA A 57 12.21 4.69 16.10
N LEU A 58 12.11 3.46 16.60
CA LEU A 58 11.98 3.18 18.04
C LEU A 58 13.24 3.60 18.82
N THR A 59 14.43 3.26 18.32
CA THR A 59 15.70 3.67 18.94
C THR A 59 15.79 5.20 19.03
N LEU A 60 15.40 5.92 17.97
CA LEU A 60 15.37 7.37 17.99
C LEU A 60 14.35 7.90 19.00
N GLN A 61 13.14 7.34 19.06
CA GLN A 61 12.11 7.77 20.02
C GLN A 61 12.57 7.63 21.48
N ILE A 62 13.29 6.55 21.81
CA ILE A 62 13.80 6.31 23.15
C ILE A 62 14.95 7.26 23.49
N ASN A 63 15.86 7.50 22.55
CA ASN A 63 17.10 8.23 22.80
C ASN A 63 17.03 9.73 22.49
N SER A 64 15.95 10.21 21.88
CA SER A 64 15.78 11.63 21.53
C SER A 64 14.76 12.31 22.43
N GLY A 65 15.02 13.59 22.76
CA GLY A 65 14.09 14.39 23.55
C GLY A 65 12.79 14.67 22.79
N ALA A 66 11.70 15.00 23.52
CA ALA A 66 10.33 15.16 23.00
C ALA A 66 10.15 16.15 21.81
N LYS A 67 11.18 16.92 21.46
CA LYS A 67 11.17 17.88 20.33
C LYS A 67 11.99 17.42 19.12
N ALA A 68 12.65 16.27 19.18
CA ALA A 68 13.43 15.76 18.07
C ALA A 68 12.50 15.36 16.91
N ARG A 69 12.65 16.04 15.78
CA ARG A 69 11.92 15.71 14.54
C ARG A 69 12.79 14.77 13.73
N PHE A 70 12.37 13.51 13.63
CA PHE A 70 12.97 12.55 12.70
C PHE A 70 12.03 12.31 11.51
N ARG A 71 12.64 12.04 10.36
CA ARG A 71 11.89 11.76 9.13
C ARG A 71 11.45 10.31 9.20
N ASP A 72 10.16 10.10 9.41
CA ASP A 72 9.55 8.77 9.44
C ASP A 72 9.53 8.15 8.03
N HIS A 73 9.34 6.84 7.97
CA HIS A 73 9.25 6.10 6.73
C HIS A 73 8.04 6.58 5.90
N PRO A 74 8.21 6.94 4.61
CA PRO A 74 7.15 7.54 3.81
C PRO A 74 5.91 6.67 3.67
N VAL A 75 6.06 5.34 3.62
CA VAL A 75 4.92 4.42 3.55
C VAL A 75 4.06 4.47 4.82
N ARG A 76 4.65 4.76 6.00
CA ARG A 76 3.87 4.90 7.23
C ARG A 76 2.95 6.12 7.16
N ALA A 77 3.43 7.23 6.59
CA ALA A 77 2.62 8.40 6.35
C ALA A 77 1.45 8.10 5.38
N GLU A 78 1.71 7.35 4.30
CA GLU A 78 0.66 6.95 3.36
C GLU A 78 -0.38 6.00 3.99
N ILE A 79 0.06 5.01 4.79
CA ILE A 79 -0.83 4.10 5.54
C ILE A 79 -1.69 4.90 6.53
N GLN A 80 -1.08 5.82 7.29
CA GLN A 80 -1.80 6.68 8.22
C GLN A 80 -2.83 7.55 7.48
N GLN A 81 -2.46 8.15 6.34
CA GLN A 81 -3.39 8.94 5.54
C GLN A 81 -4.58 8.12 5.04
N LYS A 82 -4.36 6.90 4.57
CA LYS A 82 -5.45 5.97 4.18
C LYS A 82 -6.34 5.62 5.37
N ALA A 83 -5.75 5.24 6.50
CA ALA A 83 -6.49 4.93 7.72
C ALA A 83 -7.31 6.13 8.22
N HIS A 84 -6.76 7.34 8.15
CA HIS A 84 -7.47 8.57 8.49
C HIS A 84 -8.61 8.87 7.50
N ALA A 85 -8.42 8.64 6.21
CA ALA A 85 -9.46 8.80 5.21
C ALA A 85 -10.61 7.81 5.45
N GLU A 86 -10.30 6.55 5.72
CA GLU A 86 -11.28 5.51 6.07
C GLU A 86 -12.02 5.83 7.38
N ALA A 87 -11.32 6.30 8.41
CA ALA A 87 -11.95 6.73 9.66
C ALA A 87 -12.89 7.93 9.44
N LYS A 88 -12.50 8.87 8.57
CA LYS A 88 -13.34 10.03 8.21
C LYS A 88 -14.60 9.60 7.47
N THR A 89 -14.50 8.71 6.49
CA THR A 89 -15.67 8.21 5.77
C THR A 89 -16.61 7.44 6.71
N ALA A 90 -16.08 6.56 7.56
CA ALA A 90 -16.85 5.84 8.56
C ALA A 90 -17.61 6.80 9.51
N ARG A 91 -16.94 7.88 9.95
CA ARG A 91 -17.57 8.89 10.81
C ARG A 91 -18.70 9.65 10.11
N VAL A 92 -18.54 9.98 8.83
CA VAL A 92 -19.61 10.61 8.03
C VAL A 92 -20.82 9.68 7.91
N VAL A 93 -20.60 8.39 7.69
CA VAL A 93 -21.68 7.39 7.65
C VAL A 93 -22.41 7.31 9.00
N ASP A 94 -21.67 7.22 10.11
CA ASP A 94 -22.26 7.20 11.46
C ASP A 94 -23.11 8.45 11.72
N LEU A 95 -22.57 9.65 11.43
CA LEU A 95 -23.30 10.91 11.59
C LEU A 95 -24.58 10.95 10.75
N ARG A 96 -24.53 10.46 9.51
CA ARG A 96 -25.70 10.37 8.63
C ARG A 96 -26.75 9.42 9.20
N THR A 97 -26.36 8.24 9.68
CA THR A 97 -27.30 7.29 10.29
C THR A 97 -27.96 7.86 11.55
N LYS A 98 -27.19 8.57 12.40
CA LYS A 98 -27.72 9.28 13.56
C LYS A 98 -28.69 10.40 13.18
N PHE A 99 -28.40 11.11 12.09
CA PHE A 99 -29.29 12.14 11.58
C PHE A 99 -30.63 11.56 11.09
N GLU A 100 -30.60 10.51 10.28
CA GLU A 100 -31.82 9.86 9.78
C GLU A 100 -32.68 9.30 10.93
N LYS A 101 -32.05 8.66 11.92
CA LYS A 101 -32.75 8.20 13.13
C LYS A 101 -33.45 9.35 13.85
N ARG A 102 -32.77 10.50 14.02
CA ARG A 102 -33.36 11.69 14.63
C ARG A 102 -34.54 12.22 13.82
N LYS A 103 -34.39 12.31 12.50
CA LYS A 103 -35.47 12.76 11.60
C LYS A 103 -36.72 11.89 11.74
N GLN A 104 -36.55 10.57 11.80
CA GLN A 104 -37.64 9.61 12.02
C GLN A 104 -38.32 9.80 13.38
N THR A 105 -37.56 9.98 14.47
CA THR A 105 -38.14 10.21 15.81
C THR A 105 -38.97 11.50 15.92
N TYR A 106 -38.64 12.54 15.14
CA TYR A 106 -39.38 13.82 15.17
C TYR A 106 -40.49 13.91 14.12
N GLY A 107 -40.73 12.86 13.32
CA GLY A 107 -41.80 12.84 12.32
C GLY A 107 -41.67 13.90 11.21
N LEU A 108 -40.46 14.42 10.97
CA LEU A 108 -40.17 15.44 9.93
C LEU A 108 -40.01 14.80 8.53
N GLY A 109 -40.93 13.90 8.17
CA GLY A 109 -40.99 13.20 6.89
C GLY A 109 -42.04 13.79 5.98
#